data_AF-B7PCE5-F1
#
_entry.id   AF-B7PCE5-F1
#
_cell.length_a   1.000
_cell.length_b   1.000
_cell.length_c   1.000
_cell.angle_alpha   90.00
_cell.angle_beta   90.00
_cell.angle_gamma   90.00
#
_symmetry.space_group_name_H-M   'P 1'
#
loop_
_entity.id
_entity.type
_entity.pdbx_description
1 polymer ?
#
loop_
_entity_poly.entity_id
_entity_poly.type
_entity_poly.pdbx_seq_one_letter_code
_entity_poly.pdbx_strand_id
1 'polypeptide(L)'
;LAVSPPTEITRTPRKFEDRAYWKASELRALLLFYGYVVLKPVLPRQFFKHFTLLSYGVYLLLKDEITERDLREARALLEKFVLQMGALYGTTNVSYNVHQLLHLTDSVEAWGPLWATSCFPFEG
;
A
#
# COMPACT_ATOMS: atom_id res chain seq x y z
N LEU A 1 25.39 -2.81 11.03
CA LEU A 1 24.07 -2.35 11.52
C LEU A 1 23.08 -3.50 11.32
N ALA A 2 22.76 -4.24 12.38
CA ALA A 2 21.78 -5.32 12.33
C ALA A 2 20.38 -4.71 12.56
N VAL A 3 19.66 -4.44 11.49
CA VAL A 3 18.24 -4.04 11.56
C VAL A 3 17.43 -5.32 11.69
N SER A 4 16.77 -5.51 12.83
CA SER A 4 15.79 -6.59 12.98
C SER A 4 14.45 -6.12 12.40
N PRO A 5 13.73 -6.97 11.66
CA PRO A 5 12.41 -6.62 11.17
C PRO A 5 11.43 -6.35 12.34
N PRO A 6 10.43 -5.46 12.17
CA PRO A 6 9.28 -5.39 13.06
C PRO A 6 8.66 -6.77 13.26
N THR A 7 8.07 -7.01 14.44
CA THR A 7 7.49 -8.32 14.81
C THR A 7 6.45 -8.83 13.81
N GLU A 8 5.80 -7.93 13.05
CA GLU A 8 4.84 -8.30 12.00
C GLU A 8 5.49 -8.90 10.74
N ILE A 9 6.82 -8.80 10.57
CA ILE A 9 7.57 -9.35 9.44
C ILE A 9 8.32 -10.59 9.93
N THR A 10 7.65 -11.73 9.85
CA THR A 10 8.17 -13.03 10.33
C THR A 10 9.20 -13.67 9.39
N ARG A 11 9.30 -13.18 8.14
CA ARG A 11 10.26 -13.65 7.14
C ARG A 11 10.89 -12.50 6.37
N THR A 12 12.19 -12.59 6.12
CA THR A 12 12.89 -11.71 5.19
C THR A 12 12.25 -11.82 3.81
N PRO A 13 11.92 -10.71 3.13
CA PRO A 13 11.35 -10.76 1.79
C PRO A 13 12.27 -11.50 0.83
N ARG A 14 11.69 -12.30 -0.07
CA ARG A 14 12.43 -12.87 -1.19
C ARG A 14 12.99 -11.78 -2.09
N LYS A 15 13.92 -12.16 -2.95
CA LYS A 15 14.53 -11.22 -3.89
C LYS A 15 13.48 -10.69 -4.88
N PHE A 16 13.75 -9.52 -5.46
CA PHE A 16 12.83 -8.85 -6.41
C PHE A 16 12.64 -9.63 -7.71
N GLU A 17 13.60 -10.49 -8.07
CA GLU A 17 13.49 -11.40 -9.20
C GLU A 17 12.34 -12.40 -9.02
N ASP A 18 12.05 -12.78 -7.76
CA ASP A 18 11.00 -13.72 -7.40
C ASP A 18 9.65 -13.06 -7.12
N ARG A 19 9.49 -11.75 -7.45
CA ARG A 19 8.28 -10.97 -7.13
C ARG A 19 6.97 -11.57 -7.61
N ALA A 20 7.01 -12.36 -8.69
CA ALA A 20 5.85 -13.06 -9.22
C ALA A 20 5.29 -14.13 -8.25
N TYR A 21 6.12 -14.61 -7.33
CA TYR A 21 5.75 -15.63 -6.34
C TYR A 21 5.55 -15.04 -4.94
N TRP A 22 5.74 -13.74 -4.76
CA TRP A 22 5.61 -13.08 -3.46
C TRP A 22 4.21 -13.29 -2.87
N LYS A 23 4.18 -13.58 -1.57
CA LYS A 23 2.93 -13.62 -0.82
C LYS A 23 2.44 -12.20 -0.53
N ALA A 24 1.18 -12.07 -0.15
CA ALA A 24 0.63 -10.78 0.26
C ALA A 24 1.39 -10.14 1.43
N SER A 25 1.93 -10.94 2.36
CA SER A 25 2.76 -10.45 3.47
C SER A 25 4.04 -9.76 3.01
N GLU A 26 4.69 -10.26 1.94
CA GLU A 26 5.87 -9.63 1.34
C GLU A 26 5.50 -8.35 0.57
N LEU A 27 4.39 -8.37 -0.16
CA LEU A 27 3.86 -7.17 -0.83
C LEU A 27 3.49 -6.08 0.19
N ARG A 28 2.88 -6.45 1.32
CA ARG A 28 2.59 -5.56 2.45
C ARG A 28 3.87 -5.00 3.06
N ALA A 29 4.87 -5.86 3.29
CA ALA A 29 6.16 -5.44 3.82
C ALA A 29 6.85 -4.42 2.91
N LEU A 30 6.80 -4.65 1.58
CA LEU A 30 7.27 -3.69 0.60
C LEU A 30 6.45 -2.40 0.65
N LEU A 31 5.13 -2.48 0.67
CA LEU A 31 4.25 -1.32 0.62
C LEU A 31 4.43 -0.40 1.84
N LEU A 32 4.53 -0.96 3.04
CA LEU A 32 4.44 -0.20 4.29
C LEU A 32 5.80 0.09 4.95
N PHE A 33 6.80 -0.78 4.77
CA PHE A 33 8.05 -0.67 5.52
C PHE A 33 9.26 -0.44 4.62
N TYR A 34 9.46 -1.30 3.62
CA TYR A 34 10.70 -1.30 2.84
C TYR A 34 10.67 -0.40 1.60
N GLY A 35 9.50 -0.18 1.02
CA GLY A 35 9.35 0.48 -0.28
C GLY A 35 9.93 1.87 -0.32
N TYR A 36 9.80 2.66 0.75
CA TYR A 36 10.38 4.00 0.81
C TYR A 36 11.90 3.99 0.66
N VAL A 37 12.59 3.06 1.33
CA VAL A 37 14.06 2.97 1.31
C VAL A 37 14.53 2.31 0.02
N VAL A 38 13.89 1.22 -0.38
CA VAL A 38 14.34 0.37 -1.50
C VAL A 38 14.02 1.01 -2.86
N LEU A 39 12.87 1.65 -3.01
CA LEU A 39 12.44 2.18 -4.31
C LEU A 39 12.95 3.59 -4.59
N LYS A 40 13.29 4.38 -3.56
CA LYS A 40 13.76 5.76 -3.74
C LYS A 40 15.01 5.92 -4.62
N PRO A 41 16.05 5.07 -4.52
CA PRO A 41 17.21 5.17 -5.40
C PRO A 41 16.99 4.54 -6.78
N VAL A 42 15.92 3.74 -6.95
CA VAL A 42 15.68 2.94 -8.16
C VAL A 42 14.65 3.58 -9.10
N LEU A 43 13.57 4.13 -8.54
CA LEU A 43 12.47 4.69 -9.34
C LEU A 43 12.72 6.14 -9.72
N PRO A 44 12.34 6.56 -10.95
CA PRO A 44 12.26 7.97 -11.28
C PRO A 44 11.30 8.69 -10.33
N ARG A 45 11.61 9.96 -10.04
CA ARG A 45 10.95 10.76 -8.99
C ARG A 45 9.42 10.76 -9.07
N GLN A 46 8.84 10.77 -10.26
CA GLN A 46 7.38 10.77 -10.45
C GLN A 46 6.73 9.46 -9.99
N PHE A 47 7.34 8.31 -10.30
CA PHE A 47 6.86 6.99 -9.93
C PHE A 47 7.05 6.74 -8.44
N PHE A 48 8.16 7.21 -7.86
CA PHE A 48 8.37 7.14 -6.42
C PHE A 48 7.31 7.96 -5.65
N LYS A 49 7.06 9.21 -6.08
CA LYS A 49 5.99 10.03 -5.50
C LYS A 49 4.63 9.35 -5.62
N HIS A 50 4.33 8.77 -6.78
CA HIS A 50 3.09 8.03 -6.99
C HIS A 50 2.96 6.84 -6.04
N PHE A 51 4.01 6.04 -5.88
CA PHE A 51 4.06 4.94 -4.91
C PHE A 51 3.78 5.42 -3.48
N THR A 52 4.34 6.57 -3.07
CA THR A 52 4.12 7.10 -1.73
C THR A 52 2.67 7.50 -1.45
N LEU A 53 1.88 7.86 -2.46
CA LEU A 53 0.44 8.13 -2.29
C LEU A 53 -0.30 6.87 -1.82
N LEU A 54 -0.06 5.75 -2.50
CA LEU A 54 -0.65 4.47 -2.15
C LEU A 54 -0.16 3.97 -0.79
N SER A 55 1.15 3.96 -0.59
CA SER A 55 1.79 3.49 0.65
C SER A 55 1.25 4.22 1.87
N TYR A 56 1.20 5.55 1.82
CA TYR A 56 0.73 6.35 2.95
C TYR A 56 -0.78 6.31 3.12
N GLY A 57 -1.56 6.31 2.03
CA GLY A 57 -3.01 6.15 2.10
C GLY A 57 -3.42 4.83 2.77
N VAL A 58 -2.78 3.71 2.38
CA VAL A 58 -3.03 2.40 2.98
C VAL A 58 -2.55 2.33 4.44
N TYR A 59 -1.41 2.96 4.77
CA TYR A 59 -0.94 3.06 6.15
C TYR A 59 -1.96 3.72 7.08
N LEU A 60 -2.57 4.84 6.65
CA LEU A 60 -3.60 5.53 7.44
C LEU A 60 -4.83 4.64 7.72
N LEU A 61 -5.23 3.83 6.73
CA LEU A 61 -6.37 2.91 6.83
C LEU A 61 -6.08 1.62 7.63
N LEU A 62 -4.83 1.42 8.05
CA LEU A 62 -4.38 0.28 8.84
C LEU A 62 -4.07 0.65 10.30
N LYS A 63 -4.20 1.92 10.69
CA LYS A 63 -3.98 2.34 12.08
C LYS A 63 -4.97 1.63 13.02
N ASP A 64 -4.54 1.40 14.25
CA ASP A 64 -5.42 0.86 15.30
C ASP A 64 -6.55 1.83 15.64
N GLU A 65 -6.23 3.13 15.64
CA GLU A 65 -7.18 4.23 15.79
C GLU A 65 -7.17 5.10 14.53
N ILE A 66 -8.30 5.10 13.83
CA ILE A 66 -8.51 5.85 12.59
C ILE A 66 -9.43 7.02 12.89
N THR A 67 -8.93 8.23 12.73
CA THR A 67 -9.73 9.46 12.90
C THR A 67 -10.39 9.87 11.59
N GLU A 68 -11.42 10.70 11.69
CA GLU A 68 -12.04 11.39 10.52
C GLU A 68 -11.01 12.13 9.65
N ARG A 69 -9.96 12.68 10.27
CA ARG A 69 -8.88 13.33 9.51
C ARG A 69 -8.08 12.32 8.72
N ASP A 70 -7.74 11.18 9.32
CA ASP A 70 -7.02 10.10 8.65
C ASP A 70 -7.82 9.57 7.44
N LEU A 71 -9.14 9.37 7.60
CA LEU A 71 -10.02 8.94 6.51
C LEU A 71 -10.05 9.93 5.35
N ARG A 72 -10.23 11.22 5.64
CA ARG A 72 -10.21 12.26 4.59
C ARG A 72 -8.88 12.34 3.86
N GLU A 73 -7.78 12.23 4.61
CA GLU A 73 -6.43 12.27 4.04
C GLU A 73 -6.16 11.02 3.18
N ALA A 74 -6.50 9.82 3.68
CA ALA A 74 -6.41 8.58 2.92
C ALA A 74 -7.24 8.62 1.62
N ARG A 75 -8.48 9.12 1.69
CA ARG A 75 -9.36 9.28 0.52
C ARG A 75 -8.71 10.17 -0.54
N ALA A 76 -8.22 11.35 -0.14
CA ALA A 76 -7.54 12.26 -1.07
C ALA A 76 -6.25 11.67 -1.68
N LEU A 77 -5.49 10.89 -0.90
CA LEU A 77 -4.27 10.22 -1.39
C LEU A 77 -4.60 9.12 -2.42
N LEU A 78 -5.61 8.29 -2.15
CA LEU A 78 -6.01 7.18 -3.02
C LEU A 78 -6.70 7.69 -4.30
N GLU A 79 -7.55 8.70 -4.21
CA GLU A 79 -8.13 9.37 -5.39
C GLU A 79 -7.04 9.93 -6.31
N LYS A 80 -6.04 10.61 -5.72
CA LYS A 80 -4.91 11.15 -6.48
C LYS A 80 -4.08 10.05 -7.13
N PHE A 81 -3.87 8.92 -6.45
CA PHE A 81 -3.19 7.76 -7.03
C PHE A 81 -3.96 7.26 -8.27
N VAL A 82 -5.27 7.01 -8.14
CA VAL A 82 -6.09 6.50 -9.25
C VAL A 82 -6.11 7.48 -10.43
N LEU A 83 -6.22 8.79 -10.16
CA LEU A 83 -6.21 9.83 -11.18
C LEU A 83 -4.88 9.86 -11.98
N GLN A 84 -3.75 9.60 -11.31
CA GLN A 84 -2.43 9.67 -11.93
C GLN A 84 -2.03 8.39 -12.67
N MET A 85 -2.75 7.28 -12.47
CA MET A 85 -2.42 5.98 -13.08
C MET A 85 -2.40 6.02 -14.61
N GLY A 86 -3.42 6.61 -15.23
CA GLY A 86 -3.50 6.68 -16.69
C GLY A 86 -2.35 7.47 -17.33
N ALA A 87 -1.93 8.56 -16.68
CA ALA A 87 -0.85 9.41 -17.17
C ALA A 87 0.54 8.79 -16.98
N LEU A 88 0.75 8.06 -15.87
CA LEU A 88 2.06 7.49 -15.54
C LEU A 88 2.30 6.10 -16.13
N TYR A 89 1.26 5.29 -16.25
CA TYR A 89 1.37 3.88 -16.66
C TYR A 89 0.56 3.55 -17.91
N GLY A 90 -0.22 4.50 -18.45
CA GLY A 90 -1.12 4.27 -19.58
C GLY A 90 -2.51 3.83 -19.15
N THR A 91 -3.53 4.22 -19.92
CA THR A 91 -4.95 4.00 -19.60
C THR A 91 -5.33 2.52 -19.52
N THR A 92 -4.63 1.65 -20.26
CA THR A 92 -4.83 0.19 -20.21
C THR A 92 -4.43 -0.44 -18.88
N ASN A 93 -3.62 0.26 -18.06
CA ASN A 93 -3.19 -0.20 -16.74
C ASN A 93 -4.09 0.31 -15.59
N VAL A 94 -5.15 1.07 -15.90
CA VAL A 94 -6.20 1.43 -14.95
C VAL A 94 -7.18 0.25 -14.83
N SER A 95 -6.72 -0.80 -14.16
CA SER A 95 -7.50 -2.03 -13.97
C SER A 95 -8.62 -1.85 -12.95
N TYR A 96 -9.53 -2.84 -12.87
CA TYR A 96 -10.56 -2.89 -11.83
C TYR A 96 -9.99 -2.76 -10.41
N ASN A 97 -8.87 -3.43 -10.12
CA ASN A 97 -8.21 -3.37 -8.81
C ASN A 97 -7.72 -1.97 -8.46
N VAL A 98 -7.32 -1.17 -9.46
CA VAL A 98 -6.96 0.23 -9.26
C VAL A 98 -8.19 1.05 -8.90
N HIS A 99 -9.32 0.80 -9.56
CA HIS A 99 -10.57 1.50 -9.24
C HIS A 99 -11.10 1.17 -7.84
N GLN A 100 -10.95 -0.09 -7.40
CA GLN A 100 -11.35 -0.52 -6.05
C GLN A 100 -10.67 0.28 -4.92
N LEU A 101 -9.51 0.89 -5.18
CA LEU A 101 -8.83 1.75 -4.21
C LEU A 101 -9.66 2.95 -3.77
N LEU A 102 -10.59 3.43 -4.62
CA LEU A 102 -11.49 4.54 -4.29
C LEU A 102 -12.48 4.21 -3.16
N HIS A 103 -12.78 2.92 -2.98
CA HIS A 103 -13.78 2.43 -2.03
C HIS A 103 -13.17 1.88 -0.73
N LEU A 104 -11.84 1.91 -0.59
CA LEU A 104 -11.18 1.41 0.62
C LEU A 104 -11.55 2.26 1.84
N THR A 105 -11.64 3.57 1.69
CA THR A 105 -12.06 4.47 2.78
C THR A 105 -13.50 4.23 3.18
N ASP A 106 -14.40 4.04 2.21
CA ASP A 106 -15.81 3.71 2.47
C ASP A 106 -15.95 2.37 3.21
N SER A 107 -15.12 1.39 2.86
CA SER A 107 -15.07 0.09 3.54
C SER A 107 -14.62 0.24 4.99
N VAL A 108 -13.60 1.07 5.26
CA VAL A 108 -13.11 1.32 6.62
C VAL A 108 -14.12 2.09 7.46
N GLU A 109 -14.80 3.06 6.85
CA GLU A 109 -15.86 3.85 7.49
C GLU A 109 -17.04 2.95 7.91
N ALA A 110 -17.41 1.97 7.07
CA ALA A 110 -18.52 1.07 7.35
C ALA A 110 -18.17 -0.09 8.31
N TRP A 111 -16.94 -0.62 8.25
CA TRP A 111 -16.61 -1.91 8.85
C TRP A 111 -15.37 -1.91 9.75
N GLY A 112 -14.74 -0.75 9.94
CA GLY A 112 -13.51 -0.62 10.73
C GLY A 112 -12.23 -0.84 9.92
N PRO A 113 -11.05 -0.77 10.57
CA PRO A 113 -9.74 -0.78 9.92
C PRO A 113 -9.54 -1.93 8.92
N LEU A 114 -8.67 -1.73 7.92
CA LEU A 114 -8.44 -2.75 6.89
C LEU A 114 -7.97 -4.10 7.47
N TRP A 115 -7.27 -4.11 8.61
CA TRP A 115 -6.86 -5.37 9.24
C TRP A 115 -8.04 -6.17 9.82
N ALA A 116 -9.18 -5.52 10.11
CA ALA A 116 -10.38 -6.18 10.64
C ALA A 116 -11.24 -6.82 9.54
N THR A 117 -11.15 -6.29 8.31
CA THR A 117 -11.99 -6.73 7.18
C THR A 117 -11.23 -7.43 6.05
N SER A 118 -9.90 -7.31 6.04
CA SER A 118 -9.05 -8.03 5.10
C SER A 118 -8.73 -9.45 5.58
N CYS A 119 -8.34 -10.30 4.65
CA CYS A 119 -7.80 -11.62 4.97
C CYS A 119 -6.35 -11.57 5.53
N PHE A 120 -5.77 -10.37 5.72
CA PHE A 120 -4.36 -10.22 6.13
C PHE A 120 -3.99 -10.94 7.43
N PRO A 121 -4.83 -10.97 8.49
CA PRO A 121 -4.48 -11.69 9.72
C PRO A 121 -4.35 -13.21 9.55
N PHE A 122 -4.87 -13.77 8.46
CA PHE A 122 -4.91 -15.21 8.20
C PHE A 122 -3.80 -15.68 7.24
N GLU A 123 -3.01 -14.76 6.67
CA GLU A 123 -1.94 -15.07 5.71
C GLU A 123 -0.55 -14.98 6.37
N GLY A 124 -0.03 -16.15 6.78
CA GLY A 124 1.36 -16.33 7.26
C GLY A 124 2.38 -16.64 6.16
#